data_AF-A0A1M5GMZ9-F1
#
_entry.id   AF-A0A1M5GMZ9-F1
#
_cell.length_a   1.000
_cell.length_b   1.000
_cell.length_c   1.000
_cell.angle_alpha   90.00
_cell.angle_beta   90.00
_cell.angle_gamma   90.00
#
_symmetry.space_group_name_H-M   'P 1'
#
loop_
_entity.id
_entity.type
_entity.pdbx_description
1 polymer ?
#
loop_
_entity_poly.entity_id
_entity_poly.type
_entity_poly.pdbx_seq_one_letter_code
_entity_poly.pdbx_strand_id
1 'polypeptide(L)'
;MSSNSQKIMNQNYIKFSFFVLFLMLIGCKKNEQNTNKTNTIVGNTISYSKNLAIYKYEGYSVVTVSNPWPQANKNYTYILKEKNSSIPDSLQKYTTISVPLQSVVVTSTTIIPFLETLRVEKLLVGFPNTDYVSSEKTRKLIDDGAVKNIGKNEKLNIEQLIELDPNLIVAYGVDNNNPMLDNLQKSGLKVLIQADWMEQTPLGKAEWIKLYGALFGKEKEAKTFFDKILKNYNDAIDLVANKKPTATVLYGSMYQDQWYVAKGNSWVAQFMKDARSNYLWANEAGTGSLSLSFEKILDKAKTARYWIATGSFKNSAEFENSNPHYSQFDALKSNNVYTFESKLGRTGGTIYYELATSRPDLVLKDYIKIFHPEVLPNYTFTFAQKLN
;
A
#
# COMPACT_ATOMS: atom_id res chain seq x y z
N MET A 1 18.65 47.16 -89.77
CA MET A 1 19.10 45.88 -89.18
C MET A 1 18.88 45.81 -87.66
N SER A 2 17.85 46.47 -87.09
CA SER A 2 17.65 46.55 -85.62
C SER A 2 16.40 45.84 -85.08
N SER A 3 15.50 45.28 -85.91
CA SER A 3 14.27 44.66 -85.38
C SER A 3 14.35 43.16 -85.06
N ASN A 4 15.44 42.46 -85.43
CA ASN A 4 15.61 41.03 -85.14
C ASN A 4 16.28 40.74 -83.78
N SER A 5 17.00 41.70 -83.19
CA SER A 5 17.70 41.49 -81.90
C SER A 5 16.74 41.56 -80.70
N GLN A 6 15.72 42.43 -80.75
CA GLN A 6 14.74 42.60 -79.67
C GLN A 6 13.73 41.44 -79.54
N LYS A 7 13.40 40.75 -80.64
CA LYS A 7 12.50 39.58 -80.62
C LYS A 7 13.15 38.35 -79.98
N ILE A 8 14.46 38.17 -80.17
CA ILE A 8 15.20 37.03 -79.61
C ILE A 8 15.44 37.21 -78.10
N MET A 9 15.67 38.45 -77.65
CA MET A 9 15.78 38.73 -76.21
C MET A 9 14.46 38.46 -75.46
N ASN A 10 13.31 38.92 -75.98
CA ASN A 10 12.01 38.71 -75.31
C ASN A 10 11.56 37.24 -75.24
N GLN A 11 11.93 36.38 -76.20
CA GLN A 11 11.63 34.94 -76.12
C GLN A 11 12.46 34.22 -75.05
N ASN A 12 13.69 34.67 -74.79
CA ASN A 12 14.54 34.08 -73.76
C ASN A 12 14.11 34.50 -72.34
N TYR A 13 13.61 35.73 -72.15
CA TYR A 13 13.05 36.16 -70.86
C TYR A 13 11.75 35.44 -70.50
N ILE A 14 10.88 35.14 -71.49
CA ILE A 14 9.64 34.38 -71.25
C ILE A 14 9.95 32.92 -70.91
N LYS A 15 10.94 32.30 -71.58
CA LYS A 15 11.39 30.93 -71.25
C LYS A 15 12.10 30.85 -69.90
N PHE A 16 12.88 31.87 -69.53
CA PHE A 16 13.53 31.94 -68.22
C PHE A 16 12.52 32.21 -67.08
N SER A 17 11.52 33.05 -67.33
CA SER A 17 10.43 33.31 -66.38
C SER A 17 9.53 32.09 -66.15
N PHE A 18 9.31 31.24 -67.17
CA PHE A 18 8.58 29.98 -67.00
C PHE A 18 9.39 28.90 -66.27
N PHE A 19 10.73 28.90 -66.43
CA PHE A 19 11.62 27.97 -65.73
C PHE A 19 11.75 28.30 -64.23
N VAL A 20 11.77 29.59 -63.86
CA VAL A 20 11.78 30.04 -62.46
C VAL A 20 10.44 29.79 -61.76
N LEU A 21 9.31 29.87 -62.49
CA LEU A 21 7.98 29.55 -61.94
C LEU A 21 7.77 28.04 -61.70
N PHE A 22 8.41 27.18 -62.50
CA PHE A 22 8.34 25.72 -62.32
C PHE A 22 9.20 25.22 -61.14
N LEU A 23 10.26 25.95 -60.78
CA LEU A 23 11.13 25.64 -59.63
C LEU A 23 10.51 26.04 -58.28
N MET A 24 9.46 26.87 -58.24
CA MET A 24 8.75 27.22 -57.01
C MET A 24 7.62 26.24 -56.62
N LEU A 25 7.29 25.26 -57.46
CA LEU A 25 6.28 24.23 -57.16
C LEU A 25 6.85 22.96 -56.50
N ILE A 26 8.16 22.90 -56.27
CA ILE A 26 8.80 21.87 -55.41
C ILE A 26 8.87 22.39 -53.96
N GLY A 27 7.77 23.00 -53.51
CA GLY A 27 7.57 23.43 -52.14
C GLY A 27 7.20 22.24 -51.26
N CYS A 28 8.05 21.95 -50.29
CA CYS A 28 7.84 21.09 -49.11
C CYS A 28 6.57 20.24 -49.11
N LYS A 29 6.68 18.97 -49.53
CA LYS A 29 5.86 17.92 -48.94
C LYS A 29 6.15 17.97 -47.44
N LYS A 30 5.22 18.51 -46.65
CA LYS A 30 5.22 18.32 -45.20
C LYS A 30 5.02 16.83 -45.02
N ASN A 31 6.13 16.13 -44.83
CA ASN A 31 6.13 14.76 -44.41
C ASN A 31 5.49 14.82 -43.03
N GLU A 32 4.18 14.55 -42.93
CA GLU A 32 3.61 14.08 -41.69
C GLU A 32 4.37 12.80 -41.38
N GLN A 33 5.49 12.97 -40.68
CA GLN A 33 5.90 11.94 -39.76
C GLN A 33 4.71 11.80 -38.83
N ASN A 34 3.87 10.81 -39.14
CA ASN A 34 3.28 9.97 -38.13
C ASN A 34 4.45 9.58 -37.23
N THR A 35 4.72 10.46 -36.27
CA THR A 35 5.23 10.09 -34.98
C THR A 35 4.10 9.24 -34.41
N ASN A 36 4.03 8.00 -34.89
CA ASN A 36 3.85 6.88 -34.01
C ASN A 36 4.91 7.13 -32.94
N LYS A 37 4.56 7.89 -31.89
CA LYS A 37 5.22 7.81 -30.60
C LYS A 37 5.25 6.32 -30.39
N THR A 38 6.40 5.72 -30.63
CA THR A 38 6.65 4.33 -30.31
C THR A 38 6.15 4.20 -28.89
N ASN A 39 5.07 3.45 -28.71
CA ASN A 39 4.51 3.16 -27.41
C ASN A 39 5.68 2.59 -26.63
N THR A 40 6.35 3.44 -25.86
CA THR A 40 7.42 3.03 -24.99
C THR A 40 6.72 2.03 -24.10
N ILE A 41 7.17 0.78 -24.09
CA ILE A 41 6.54 -0.25 -23.26
C ILE A 41 6.68 0.28 -21.83
N VAL A 42 5.60 0.85 -21.31
CA VAL A 42 5.57 1.37 -19.96
C VAL A 42 5.46 0.16 -19.07
N GLY A 43 6.57 -0.22 -18.44
CA GLY A 43 6.58 -1.30 -17.46
C GLY A 43 5.77 -0.92 -16.23
N ASN A 44 5.12 -1.90 -15.61
CA ASN A 44 4.56 -1.72 -14.28
C ASN A 44 5.69 -1.43 -13.29
N THR A 45 5.57 -0.34 -12.53
CA THR A 45 6.57 0.06 -11.52
C THR A 45 6.44 -0.69 -10.19
N ILE A 46 5.38 -1.51 -10.07
CA ILE A 46 5.06 -2.37 -8.93
C ILE A 46 5.51 -3.80 -9.22
N SER A 47 6.17 -4.45 -8.26
CA SER A 47 6.82 -5.76 -8.43
C SER A 47 6.40 -6.84 -7.43
N TYR A 48 5.94 -6.45 -6.23
CA TYR A 48 5.59 -7.33 -5.11
C TYR A 48 4.09 -7.34 -4.81
N SER A 49 3.45 -6.17 -4.90
CA SER A 49 2.01 -6.04 -4.68
C SER A 49 1.24 -6.68 -5.84
N LYS A 50 0.26 -7.53 -5.51
CA LYS A 50 -0.64 -8.14 -6.50
C LYS A 50 -1.91 -7.32 -6.75
N ASN A 51 -2.23 -6.41 -5.83
CA ASN A 51 -3.45 -5.62 -5.85
C ASN A 51 -3.24 -4.19 -6.38
N LEU A 52 -2.03 -3.87 -6.82
CA LEU A 52 -1.64 -2.54 -7.31
C LEU A 52 -0.82 -2.67 -8.58
N ALA A 53 -1.12 -1.83 -9.57
CA ALA A 53 -0.26 -1.60 -10.72
C ALA A 53 -0.17 -0.11 -11.00
N ILE A 54 1.02 0.37 -11.37
CA ILE A 54 1.24 1.78 -11.73
C ILE A 54 2.08 1.84 -13.00
N TYR A 55 1.47 2.36 -14.06
CA TYR A 55 2.09 2.59 -15.36
C TYR A 55 2.33 4.10 -15.54
N LYS A 56 3.60 4.50 -15.66
CA LYS A 56 4.00 5.92 -15.78
C LYS A 56 4.21 6.33 -17.23
N TYR A 57 3.48 7.36 -17.67
CA TYR A 57 3.59 7.99 -18.98
C TYR A 57 4.13 9.42 -18.85
N GLU A 58 4.34 10.08 -19.97
CA GLU A 58 4.67 11.50 -20.00
C GLU A 58 3.47 12.34 -19.52
N GLY A 59 3.58 12.98 -18.35
CA GLY A 59 2.57 13.88 -17.79
C GLY A 59 1.40 13.21 -17.06
N TYR A 60 1.35 11.88 -16.99
CA TYR A 60 0.34 11.17 -16.20
C TYR A 60 0.77 9.74 -15.85
N SER A 61 0.11 9.15 -14.86
CA SER A 61 0.21 7.72 -14.53
C SER A 61 -1.16 7.06 -14.49
N VAL A 62 -1.22 5.79 -14.89
CA VAL A 62 -2.42 4.95 -14.76
C VAL A 62 -2.22 4.01 -13.58
N VAL A 63 -3.09 4.12 -12.58
CA VAL A 63 -3.10 3.29 -11.39
C VAL A 63 -4.26 2.31 -11.47
N THR A 64 -3.99 1.03 -11.28
CA THR A 64 -5.02 0.00 -11.15
C THR A 64 -4.97 -0.60 -9.75
N VAL A 65 -6.13 -0.65 -9.09
CA VAL A 65 -6.33 -1.35 -7.82
C VAL A 65 -7.22 -2.57 -8.07
N SER A 66 -6.70 -3.75 -7.75
CA SER A 66 -7.35 -5.05 -7.94
C SER A 66 -7.63 -5.71 -6.60
N ASN A 67 -8.61 -6.62 -6.54
CA ASN A 67 -9.01 -7.34 -5.31
C ASN A 67 -9.16 -6.41 -4.08
N PRO A 68 -9.96 -5.33 -4.16
CA PRO A 68 -10.10 -4.34 -3.10
C PRO A 68 -10.67 -4.90 -1.78
N TRP A 69 -11.33 -6.06 -1.85
CA TRP A 69 -11.92 -6.82 -0.73
C TRP A 69 -12.17 -8.28 -1.15
N PRO A 70 -12.55 -9.18 -0.21
CA PRO A 70 -12.84 -10.58 -0.53
C PRO A 70 -13.96 -10.71 -1.57
N GLN A 71 -13.75 -11.58 -2.56
CA GLN A 71 -14.72 -11.82 -3.64
C GLN A 71 -15.14 -10.55 -4.40
N ALA A 72 -14.23 -9.57 -4.50
CA ALA A 72 -14.47 -8.38 -5.31
C ALA A 72 -14.73 -8.75 -6.77
N ASN A 73 -15.77 -8.17 -7.35
CA ASN A 73 -16.19 -8.42 -8.73
C ASN A 73 -15.73 -7.33 -9.71
N LYS A 74 -14.92 -6.37 -9.25
CA LYS A 74 -14.43 -5.25 -10.05
C LYS A 74 -13.07 -4.74 -9.59
N ASN A 75 -12.31 -4.21 -10.55
CA ASN A 75 -11.08 -3.46 -10.32
C ASN A 75 -11.36 -1.96 -10.49
N TYR A 76 -10.50 -1.12 -9.94
CA TYR A 76 -10.58 0.33 -10.04
C TYR A 76 -9.38 0.88 -10.81
N THR A 77 -9.63 1.84 -11.70
CA THR A 77 -8.58 2.54 -12.45
C THR A 77 -8.66 4.04 -12.17
N TYR A 78 -7.51 4.63 -11.88
CA TYR A 78 -7.33 6.05 -11.61
C TYR A 78 -6.26 6.64 -12.51
N ILE A 79 -6.46 7.89 -12.91
CA ILE A 79 -5.48 8.65 -13.70
C ILE A 79 -4.85 9.71 -12.81
N LEU A 80 -3.57 9.56 -12.50
CA LEU A 80 -2.81 10.58 -11.81
C LEU A 80 -2.26 11.55 -12.84
N LYS A 81 -2.82 12.75 -12.90
CA LYS A 81 -2.53 13.76 -13.93
C LYS A 81 -1.61 14.84 -13.37
N GLU A 82 -0.46 15.05 -14.00
CA GLU A 82 0.45 16.13 -13.65
C GLU A 82 -0.09 17.49 -14.12
N LYS A 83 0.40 18.57 -13.51
CA LYS A 83 -0.03 19.93 -13.84
C LYS A 83 0.28 20.26 -15.30
N ASN A 84 -0.68 20.88 -16.00
CA ASN A 84 -0.58 21.29 -17.41
C ASN A 84 -0.38 20.14 -18.42
N SER A 85 -0.58 18.89 -18.01
CA SER A 85 -0.51 17.74 -18.93
C SER A 85 -1.87 17.47 -19.59
N SER A 86 -1.85 16.83 -20.77
CA SER A 86 -3.04 16.28 -21.41
C SER A 86 -3.14 14.78 -21.17
N ILE A 87 -4.36 14.26 -20.98
CA ILE A 87 -4.62 12.82 -20.93
C ILE A 87 -5.35 12.40 -22.21
N PRO A 88 -5.08 11.21 -22.78
CA PRO A 88 -5.84 10.71 -23.92
C PRO A 88 -7.34 10.62 -23.64
N ASP A 89 -8.16 10.87 -24.66
CA ASP A 89 -9.63 10.83 -24.55
C ASP A 89 -10.16 9.49 -24.03
N SER A 90 -9.49 8.39 -24.40
CA SER A 90 -9.83 7.04 -23.94
C SER A 90 -9.72 6.84 -22.42
N LEU A 91 -8.99 7.71 -21.72
CA LEU A 91 -8.80 7.66 -20.27
C LEU A 91 -9.72 8.62 -19.49
N GLN A 92 -10.43 9.52 -20.16
CA GLN A 92 -11.31 10.51 -19.49
C GLN A 92 -12.48 9.88 -18.73
N LYS A 93 -12.84 8.63 -19.07
CA LYS A 93 -13.88 7.86 -18.35
C LYS A 93 -13.48 7.44 -16.93
N TYR A 94 -12.19 7.49 -16.60
CA TYR A 94 -11.68 7.09 -15.29
C TYR A 94 -11.56 8.30 -14.36
N THR A 95 -11.57 8.05 -13.04
CA THR A 95 -11.40 9.11 -12.05
C THR A 95 -10.01 9.74 -12.20
N THR A 96 -9.98 11.03 -12.52
CA THR A 96 -8.74 11.79 -12.69
C THR A 96 -8.39 12.54 -11.40
N ILE A 97 -7.18 12.31 -10.90
CA ILE A 97 -6.62 12.88 -9.69
C ILE A 97 -5.46 13.77 -10.10
N SER A 98 -5.52 15.06 -9.77
CA SER A 98 -4.40 15.98 -10.01
C SER A 98 -3.29 15.72 -9.01
N VAL A 99 -2.07 15.54 -9.49
CA VAL A 99 -0.88 15.32 -8.66
C VAL A 99 0.17 16.41 -8.92
N PRO A 100 0.98 16.80 -7.92
CA PRO A 100 0.98 16.31 -6.54
C PRO A 100 -0.21 16.82 -5.71
N LEU A 101 -0.77 15.97 -4.86
CA LEU A 101 -1.83 16.34 -3.91
C LEU A 101 -1.35 17.44 -2.94
N GLN A 102 -2.26 18.34 -2.57
CA GLN A 102 -2.05 19.39 -1.55
C GLN A 102 -2.87 19.16 -0.28
N SER A 103 -3.89 18.31 -0.33
CA SER A 103 -4.67 17.89 0.83
C SER A 103 -5.17 16.46 0.65
N VAL A 104 -5.14 15.67 1.73
CA VAL A 104 -5.64 14.30 1.73
C VAL A 104 -6.40 14.00 3.00
N VAL A 105 -7.41 13.15 2.88
CA VAL A 105 -8.01 12.40 3.99
C VAL A 105 -7.65 10.94 3.79
N VAL A 106 -7.22 10.26 4.85
CA VAL A 106 -7.00 8.81 4.83
C VAL A 106 -7.84 8.17 5.94
N THR A 107 -8.36 6.97 5.69
CA THR A 107 -9.26 6.29 6.66
C THR A 107 -8.65 5.07 7.34
N SER A 108 -7.36 4.81 7.08
CA SER A 108 -6.59 3.71 7.67
C SER A 108 -5.30 4.24 8.29
N THR A 109 -5.01 3.84 9.53
CA THR A 109 -3.76 4.20 10.21
C THR A 109 -2.54 3.67 9.46
N THR A 110 -2.67 2.56 8.71
CA THR A 110 -1.57 1.97 7.92
C THR A 110 -0.91 2.92 6.92
N ILE A 111 -1.59 4.02 6.56
CA ILE A 111 -1.11 5.03 5.61
C ILE A 111 -0.27 6.11 6.30
N ILE A 112 -0.48 6.35 7.60
CA ILE A 112 0.19 7.40 8.37
C ILE A 112 1.73 7.31 8.26
N PRO A 113 2.37 6.14 8.44
CA PRO A 113 3.82 6.03 8.28
C PRO A 113 4.32 6.36 6.87
N PHE A 114 3.52 6.11 5.83
CA PHE A 114 3.89 6.46 4.46
C PHE A 114 3.89 7.98 4.27
N LEU A 115 2.87 8.68 4.78
CA LEU A 115 2.82 10.14 4.73
C LEU A 115 4.03 10.76 5.45
N GLU A 116 4.36 10.25 6.64
CA GLU A 116 5.50 10.75 7.42
C GLU A 116 6.85 10.45 6.76
N THR A 117 7.01 9.24 6.20
CA THR A 117 8.22 8.83 5.47
C THR A 117 8.46 9.72 4.27
N LEU A 118 7.40 10.07 3.54
CA LEU A 118 7.45 10.97 2.38
C LEU A 118 7.48 12.45 2.77
N ARG A 119 7.40 12.76 4.08
CA ARG A 119 7.39 14.11 4.66
C ARG A 119 6.23 14.98 4.18
N VAL A 120 5.06 14.36 4.02
CA VAL A 120 3.82 15.00 3.56
C VAL A 120 2.69 14.89 4.59
N GLU A 121 3.00 14.49 5.83
CA GLU A 121 2.01 14.35 6.90
C GLU A 121 1.20 15.63 7.17
N LYS A 122 1.78 16.80 6.92
CA LYS A 122 1.10 18.09 7.05
C LYS A 122 -0.02 18.32 6.04
N LEU A 123 -0.07 17.51 4.98
CA LEU A 123 -1.16 17.54 3.98
C LEU A 123 -2.34 16.66 4.38
N LEU A 124 -2.24 15.90 5.48
CA LEU A 124 -3.38 15.21 6.07
C LEU A 124 -4.29 16.25 6.73
N VAL A 125 -5.52 16.38 6.24
CA VAL A 125 -6.49 17.39 6.76
C VAL A 125 -7.59 16.77 7.60
N GLY A 126 -7.79 15.45 7.50
CA GLY A 126 -8.78 14.74 8.31
C GLY A 126 -8.50 13.24 8.43
N PHE A 127 -8.92 12.67 9.55
CA PHE A 127 -8.81 11.24 9.85
C PHE A 127 -9.98 10.80 10.76
N PRO A 128 -10.62 9.65 10.53
CA PRO A 128 -11.73 9.16 11.35
C PRO A 128 -11.22 8.48 12.62
N ASN A 129 -11.89 8.67 13.76
CA ASN A 129 -11.49 8.12 15.06
C ASN A 129 -10.00 8.40 15.35
N THR A 130 -9.66 9.68 15.43
CA THR A 130 -8.27 10.12 15.55
C THR A 130 -7.51 9.41 16.65
N ASP A 131 -8.11 9.01 17.77
CA ASP A 131 -7.46 8.29 18.89
C ASP A 131 -6.68 7.02 18.50
N TYR A 132 -7.01 6.39 17.37
CA TYR A 132 -6.24 5.24 16.87
C TYR A 132 -4.87 5.61 16.28
N VAL A 133 -4.59 6.87 15.95
CA VAL A 133 -3.29 7.27 15.39
C VAL A 133 -2.20 7.19 16.47
N SER A 134 -1.25 6.29 16.30
CA SER A 134 -0.24 6.00 17.34
C SER A 134 1.01 6.88 17.24
N SER A 135 1.31 7.41 16.04
CA SER A 135 2.48 8.22 15.75
C SER A 135 2.46 9.53 16.51
N GLU A 136 3.54 9.83 17.22
CA GLU A 136 3.73 11.09 17.92
C GLU A 136 3.68 12.30 16.99
N LYS A 137 4.22 12.16 15.77
CA LYS A 137 4.32 13.26 14.80
C LYS A 137 2.95 13.63 14.25
N THR A 138 2.16 12.65 13.81
CA THR A 138 0.79 12.90 13.35
C THR A 138 -0.15 13.24 14.50
N ARG A 139 0.07 12.68 15.70
CA ARG A 139 -0.67 13.06 16.91
C ARG A 139 -0.58 14.54 17.18
N LYS A 140 0.61 15.12 17.06
CA LYS A 140 0.79 16.57 17.22
C LYS A 140 -0.08 17.38 16.25
N LEU A 141 -0.21 16.94 14.99
CA LEU A 141 -1.08 17.62 14.01
C LEU A 141 -2.56 17.53 14.38
N ILE A 142 -2.98 16.42 14.98
CA ILE A 142 -4.34 16.25 15.51
C ILE A 142 -4.57 17.17 16.70
N ASP A 143 -3.65 17.19 17.67
CA ASP A 143 -3.74 18.01 18.87
C ASP A 143 -3.75 19.52 18.56
N ASP A 144 -2.94 19.93 17.57
CA ASP A 144 -2.87 21.31 17.08
C ASP A 144 -4.10 21.67 16.20
N GLY A 145 -5.02 20.72 15.96
CA GLY A 145 -6.27 20.93 15.21
C GLY A 145 -6.12 21.01 13.69
N ALA A 146 -4.93 20.70 13.16
CA ALA A 146 -4.63 20.67 11.72
C ALA A 146 -5.22 19.43 11.03
N VAL A 147 -5.31 18.30 11.73
CA VAL A 147 -6.03 17.10 11.28
C VAL A 147 -7.37 17.01 12.01
N LYS A 148 -8.49 17.16 11.29
CA LYS A 148 -9.82 17.06 11.89
C LYS A 148 -10.26 15.62 12.10
N ASN A 149 -10.98 15.37 13.20
CA ASN A 149 -11.69 14.11 13.39
C ASN A 149 -12.98 14.13 12.56
N ILE A 150 -13.06 13.28 11.54
CA ILE A 150 -14.17 13.22 10.58
C ILE A 150 -15.19 12.11 10.89
N GLY A 151 -15.28 11.67 12.15
CA GLY A 151 -16.24 10.65 12.60
C GLY A 151 -15.64 9.24 12.60
N LYS A 152 -16.40 8.23 12.17
CA LYS A 152 -16.00 6.81 12.17
C LYS A 152 -16.01 6.26 10.76
N ASN A 153 -15.22 5.22 10.46
CA ASN A 153 -15.18 4.62 9.11
C ASN A 153 -16.57 4.24 8.57
N GLU A 154 -17.44 3.67 9.42
CA GLU A 154 -18.82 3.30 9.04
C GLU A 154 -19.77 4.49 8.88
N LYS A 155 -19.39 5.66 9.41
CA LYS A 155 -20.23 6.87 9.50
C LYS A 155 -19.36 8.12 9.47
N LEU A 156 -18.73 8.37 8.31
CA LEU A 156 -17.93 9.57 8.08
C LEU A 156 -18.84 10.81 8.06
N ASN A 157 -18.32 11.93 8.57
CA ASN A 157 -19.00 13.21 8.53
C ASN A 157 -18.82 13.85 7.15
N ILE A 158 -19.82 13.68 6.28
CA ILE A 158 -19.79 14.17 4.90
C ILE A 158 -19.74 15.69 4.84
N GLU A 159 -20.47 16.40 5.71
CA GLU A 159 -20.49 17.86 5.74
C GLU A 159 -19.09 18.42 6.04
N GLN A 160 -18.41 17.86 7.04
CA GLN A 160 -17.02 18.23 7.35
C GLN A 160 -16.06 17.88 6.22
N LEU A 161 -16.26 16.76 5.53
CA LEU A 161 -15.42 16.39 4.38
C LEU A 161 -15.59 17.35 3.21
N ILE A 162 -16.81 17.83 2.96
CA ILE A 162 -17.09 18.86 1.96
C ILE A 162 -16.44 20.19 2.38
N GLU A 163 -16.57 20.58 3.65
CA GLU A 163 -15.95 21.81 4.18
C GLU A 163 -14.41 21.78 4.10
N LEU A 164 -13.80 20.63 4.36
CA LEU A 164 -12.35 20.43 4.26
C LEU A 164 -11.82 20.46 2.82
N ASP A 165 -12.68 20.22 1.82
CA ASP A 165 -12.36 20.14 0.39
C ASP A 165 -11.04 19.39 0.08
N PRO A 166 -10.88 18.12 0.51
CA PRO A 166 -9.65 17.38 0.28
C PRO A 166 -9.48 17.06 -1.22
N ASN A 167 -8.26 17.16 -1.74
CA ASN A 167 -7.99 16.76 -3.12
C ASN A 167 -8.27 15.28 -3.37
N LEU A 168 -8.12 14.45 -2.32
CA LEU A 168 -8.40 13.03 -2.36
C LEU A 168 -8.78 12.49 -0.98
N ILE A 169 -9.75 11.56 -0.96
CA ILE A 169 -10.04 10.67 0.15
C ILE A 169 -9.53 9.28 -0.21
N VAL A 170 -8.63 8.73 0.61
CA VAL A 170 -8.17 7.35 0.48
C VAL A 170 -8.93 6.50 1.48
N ALA A 171 -9.76 5.59 0.98
CA ALA A 171 -10.63 4.75 1.78
C ALA A 171 -10.53 3.28 1.39
N TYR A 172 -10.85 2.38 2.31
CA TYR A 172 -10.95 0.94 2.03
C TYR A 172 -12.43 0.51 2.06
N GLY A 173 -12.75 -0.57 1.33
CA GLY A 173 -14.02 -1.26 1.44
C GLY A 173 -13.85 -2.62 2.09
N VAL A 174 -14.94 -3.23 2.55
CA VAL A 174 -14.92 -4.55 3.23
C VAL A 174 -15.58 -5.66 2.43
N ASP A 175 -16.56 -5.32 1.59
CA ASP A 175 -17.26 -6.25 0.70
C ASP A 175 -17.78 -5.52 -0.55
N ASN A 176 -18.67 -6.12 -1.35
CA ASN A 176 -19.20 -5.48 -2.56
C ASN A 176 -20.28 -4.39 -2.26
N ASN A 177 -20.71 -4.23 -1.02
CA ASN A 177 -21.72 -3.26 -0.57
C ASN A 177 -21.06 -2.18 0.30
N ASN A 178 -20.66 -1.05 -0.30
CA ASN A 178 -20.04 0.05 0.43
C ASN A 178 -20.84 1.37 0.29
N PRO A 179 -21.99 1.51 0.96
CA PRO A 179 -22.81 2.72 0.88
C PRO A 179 -22.05 3.99 1.26
N MET A 180 -21.09 3.90 2.18
CA MET A 180 -20.24 5.03 2.57
C MET A 180 -19.41 5.54 1.39
N LEU A 181 -18.75 4.64 0.65
CA LEU A 181 -17.95 5.01 -0.53
C LEU A 181 -18.84 5.61 -1.63
N ASP A 182 -20.00 5.01 -1.87
CA ASP A 182 -20.98 5.52 -2.85
C ASP A 182 -21.46 6.93 -2.48
N ASN A 183 -21.70 7.20 -1.19
CA ASN A 183 -22.14 8.50 -0.71
C ASN A 183 -21.06 9.57 -0.83
N LEU A 184 -19.79 9.24 -0.56
CA LEU A 184 -18.66 10.15 -0.80
C LEU A 184 -18.61 10.58 -2.27
N GLN A 185 -18.67 9.60 -3.18
CA GLN A 185 -18.60 9.87 -4.62
C GLN A 185 -19.82 10.66 -5.13
N LYS A 186 -21.03 10.33 -4.67
CA LYS A 186 -22.26 11.09 -5.01
C LYS A 186 -22.22 12.53 -4.51
N SER A 187 -21.46 12.80 -3.46
CA SER A 187 -21.25 14.16 -2.91
C SER A 187 -20.18 14.95 -3.67
N GLY A 188 -19.62 14.41 -4.75
CA GLY A 188 -18.59 15.06 -5.57
C GLY A 188 -17.16 14.92 -5.04
N LEU A 189 -16.97 14.17 -3.94
CA LEU A 189 -15.64 13.94 -3.37
C LEU A 189 -14.87 12.89 -4.17
N LYS A 190 -13.58 13.12 -4.40
CA LYS A 190 -12.71 12.17 -5.08
C LYS A 190 -12.27 11.08 -4.11
N VAL A 191 -12.51 9.83 -4.46
CA VAL A 191 -12.17 8.66 -3.63
C VAL A 191 -11.24 7.72 -4.37
N LEU A 192 -10.14 7.33 -3.72
CA LEU A 192 -9.26 6.25 -4.14
C LEU A 192 -9.41 5.06 -3.18
N ILE A 193 -9.53 3.85 -3.74
CA ILE A 193 -9.64 2.63 -2.96
C ILE A 193 -8.27 2.10 -2.54
N GLN A 194 -8.07 1.94 -1.24
CA GLN A 194 -6.96 1.24 -0.62
C GLN A 194 -7.25 -0.27 -0.57
N ALA A 195 -6.29 -1.10 -1.00
CA ALA A 195 -6.40 -2.55 -1.03
C ALA A 195 -5.15 -3.28 -0.51
N ASP A 196 -4.25 -2.57 0.16
CA ASP A 196 -3.05 -3.15 0.79
C ASP A 196 -3.43 -4.21 1.83
N TRP A 197 -4.56 -4.06 2.53
CA TRP A 197 -5.04 -5.03 3.52
C TRP A 197 -5.29 -6.43 2.92
N MET A 198 -5.66 -6.49 1.64
CA MET A 198 -5.87 -7.72 0.86
C MET A 198 -4.59 -8.35 0.29
N GLU A 199 -3.43 -7.71 0.46
CA GLU A 199 -2.15 -8.28 0.02
C GLU A 199 -1.78 -9.56 0.77
N GLN A 200 -1.15 -10.48 0.04
CA GLN A 200 -0.76 -11.80 0.55
C GLN A 200 0.64 -11.83 1.14
N THR A 201 1.48 -10.84 0.81
CA THR A 201 2.89 -10.82 1.23
C THR A 201 3.22 -9.55 2.02
N PRO A 202 4.13 -9.61 3.00
CA PRO A 202 4.59 -8.43 3.72
C PRO A 202 5.19 -7.34 2.82
N LEU A 203 6.00 -7.74 1.83
CA LEU A 203 6.59 -6.80 0.87
C LEU A 203 5.56 -6.20 -0.09
N GLY A 204 4.54 -6.97 -0.48
CA GLY A 204 3.42 -6.45 -1.27
C GLY A 204 2.70 -5.31 -0.54
N LYS A 205 2.45 -5.46 0.76
CA LYS A 205 1.88 -4.38 1.60
C LYS A 205 2.78 -3.14 1.64
N ALA A 206 4.07 -3.31 1.92
CA ALA A 206 5.01 -2.19 2.02
C ALA A 206 5.21 -1.44 0.69
N GLU A 207 5.02 -2.10 -0.45
CA GLU A 207 5.20 -1.48 -1.77
C GLU A 207 4.14 -0.41 -2.08
N TRP A 208 3.01 -0.40 -1.37
CA TRP A 208 1.99 0.64 -1.51
C TRP A 208 2.53 2.05 -1.21
N ILE A 209 3.67 2.21 -0.55
CA ILE A 209 4.36 3.50 -0.46
C ILE A 209 4.61 4.13 -1.84
N LYS A 210 4.81 3.33 -2.90
CA LYS A 210 4.99 3.83 -4.27
C LYS A 210 3.74 4.52 -4.81
N LEU A 211 2.55 4.09 -4.44
CA LEU A 211 1.30 4.80 -4.76
C LEU A 211 1.29 6.19 -4.12
N TYR A 212 1.59 6.27 -2.82
CA TYR A 212 1.67 7.56 -2.13
C TYR A 212 2.80 8.43 -2.67
N GLY A 213 3.93 7.83 -3.07
CA GLY A 213 4.98 8.50 -3.84
C GLY A 213 4.42 9.17 -5.10
N ALA A 214 3.66 8.43 -5.91
CA ALA A 214 3.07 8.99 -7.14
C ALA A 214 1.99 10.06 -6.85
N LEU A 215 1.19 9.90 -5.79
CA LEU A 215 0.16 10.88 -5.41
C LEU A 215 0.76 12.22 -4.97
N PHE A 216 1.92 12.21 -4.31
CA PHE A 216 2.54 13.40 -3.75
C PHE A 216 3.76 13.93 -4.54
N GLY A 217 4.10 13.33 -5.69
CA GLY A 217 5.29 13.71 -6.47
C GLY A 217 6.61 13.38 -5.74
N LYS A 218 6.61 12.24 -5.03
CA LYS A 218 7.66 11.72 -4.15
C LYS A 218 8.09 10.30 -4.55
N GLU A 219 8.03 9.97 -5.84
CA GLU A 219 8.31 8.62 -6.34
C GLU A 219 9.75 8.19 -6.05
N LYS A 220 10.71 9.12 -6.10
CA LYS A 220 12.11 8.82 -5.80
C LYS A 220 12.27 8.44 -4.33
N GLU A 221 11.72 9.23 -3.42
CA GLU A 221 11.74 8.97 -1.98
C GLU A 221 11.03 7.66 -1.63
N ALA A 222 9.86 7.42 -2.21
CA ALA A 222 9.12 6.17 -2.04
C ALA A 222 9.92 4.95 -2.52
N LYS A 223 10.56 5.04 -3.69
CA LYS A 223 11.41 3.98 -4.22
C LYS A 223 12.61 3.71 -3.32
N THR A 224 13.33 4.76 -2.92
CA THR A 224 14.50 4.61 -2.02
C THR A 224 14.12 3.98 -0.69
N PHE A 225 12.98 4.37 -0.11
CA PHE A 225 12.50 3.73 1.11
C PHE A 225 12.15 2.26 0.87
N PHE A 226 11.36 1.95 -0.14
CA PHE A 226 10.96 0.57 -0.43
C PHE A 226 12.16 -0.34 -0.72
N ASP A 227 13.13 0.11 -1.52
CA ASP A 227 14.35 -0.64 -1.82
C ASP A 227 15.15 -0.96 -0.54
N LYS A 228 15.18 -0.04 0.42
CA LYS A 228 15.80 -0.27 1.74
C LYS A 228 15.03 -1.33 2.55
N ILE A 229 13.71 -1.27 2.57
CA ILE A 229 12.87 -2.27 3.25
C ILE A 229 13.07 -3.65 2.62
N LEU A 230 13.05 -3.73 1.29
CA LEU A 230 13.30 -4.95 0.54
C LEU A 230 14.66 -5.55 0.91
N LYS A 231 15.72 -4.75 0.88
CA LYS A 231 17.06 -5.19 1.27
C LYS A 231 17.05 -5.72 2.71
N ASN A 232 16.54 -4.95 3.67
CA ASN A 232 16.53 -5.34 5.08
C ASN A 232 15.72 -6.61 5.34
N TYR A 233 14.62 -6.81 4.62
CA TYR A 233 13.78 -8.00 4.72
C TYR A 233 14.52 -9.24 4.22
N ASN A 234 15.15 -9.15 3.04
CA ASN A 234 15.95 -10.24 2.50
C ASN A 234 17.19 -10.55 3.36
N ASP A 235 17.91 -9.51 3.83
CA ASP A 235 19.01 -9.69 4.77
C ASP A 235 18.56 -10.45 6.03
N ALA A 236 17.33 -10.19 6.53
CA ALA A 236 16.77 -10.90 7.68
C ALA A 236 16.44 -12.37 7.38
N ILE A 237 15.89 -12.68 6.19
CA ILE A 237 15.68 -14.07 5.74
C ILE A 237 17.01 -14.83 5.71
N ASP A 238 18.07 -14.20 5.20
CA ASP A 238 19.38 -14.82 5.04
C ASP A 238 20.00 -15.24 6.40
N LEU A 239 19.72 -14.51 7.48
CA LEU A 239 20.17 -14.86 8.84
C LEU A 239 19.70 -16.25 9.28
N VAL A 240 18.54 -16.68 8.82
CA VAL A 240 17.92 -17.96 9.20
C VAL A 240 17.90 -18.98 8.07
N ALA A 241 18.48 -18.69 6.90
CA ALA A 241 18.38 -19.54 5.71
C ALA A 241 18.75 -21.01 5.95
N ASN A 242 19.75 -21.26 6.81
CA ASN A 242 20.26 -22.60 7.16
C ASN A 242 19.62 -23.21 8.42
N LYS A 243 18.66 -22.53 9.05
CA LYS A 243 17.97 -23.01 10.25
C LYS A 243 16.86 -23.98 9.88
N LYS A 244 16.69 -25.03 10.70
CA LYS A 244 15.56 -25.95 10.58
C LYS A 244 14.34 -25.35 11.30
N PRO A 245 13.12 -25.48 10.74
CA PRO A 245 11.91 -25.00 11.38
C PRO A 245 11.46 -25.93 12.51
N THR A 246 12.12 -25.86 13.67
CA THR A 246 11.82 -26.71 14.83
C THR A 246 10.95 -26.02 15.89
N ALA A 247 10.74 -24.71 15.78
CA ALA A 247 9.83 -23.95 16.61
C ALA A 247 8.38 -24.20 16.18
N THR A 248 7.64 -25.07 16.88
CA THR A 248 6.19 -25.25 16.64
C THR A 248 5.42 -24.04 17.17
N VAL A 249 4.57 -23.45 16.31
CA VAL A 249 3.91 -22.17 16.60
C VAL A 249 2.40 -22.30 16.55
N LEU A 250 1.76 -21.90 17.65
CA LEU A 250 0.34 -21.54 17.73
C LEU A 250 0.19 -20.04 17.45
N TYR A 251 -0.77 -19.68 16.61
CA TYR A 251 -1.13 -18.28 16.34
C TYR A 251 -2.60 -18.04 16.68
N GLY A 252 -2.91 -16.83 17.16
CA GLY A 252 -4.27 -16.40 17.43
C GLY A 252 -4.67 -16.55 18.88
N SER A 253 -5.87 -16.10 19.19
CA SER A 253 -6.52 -16.22 20.49
C SER A 253 -8.02 -16.40 20.29
N MET A 254 -8.73 -16.75 21.36
CA MET A 254 -10.20 -16.64 21.39
C MET A 254 -10.62 -15.19 21.17
N TYR A 255 -11.61 -15.00 20.31
CA TYR A 255 -12.36 -13.77 20.16
C TYR A 255 -13.83 -14.15 20.12
N GLN A 256 -14.59 -13.69 21.11
CA GLN A 256 -15.91 -14.24 21.41
C GLN A 256 -15.79 -15.77 21.64
N ASP A 257 -16.65 -16.57 21.00
CA ASP A 257 -16.71 -18.02 21.19
C ASP A 257 -15.90 -18.82 20.16
N GLN A 258 -15.02 -18.16 19.39
CA GLN A 258 -14.22 -18.82 18.35
C GLN A 258 -12.75 -18.42 18.44
N TRP A 259 -11.88 -19.33 18.02
CA TRP A 259 -10.46 -19.06 17.83
C TRP A 259 -10.18 -18.70 16.38
N TYR A 260 -9.38 -17.66 16.14
CA TYR A 260 -8.98 -17.26 14.79
C TYR A 260 -7.50 -17.52 14.56
N VAL A 261 -7.20 -18.49 13.67
CA VAL A 261 -5.84 -18.73 13.17
C VAL A 261 -5.66 -18.10 11.80
N ALA A 262 -4.42 -17.84 11.39
CA ALA A 262 -4.13 -17.35 10.04
C ALA A 262 -4.04 -18.51 9.03
N LYS A 263 -4.61 -18.39 7.84
CA LYS A 263 -4.45 -19.41 6.78
C LYS A 263 -3.04 -19.39 6.20
N GLY A 264 -2.61 -20.48 5.57
CA GLY A 264 -1.24 -20.73 5.12
C GLY A 264 -0.70 -19.76 4.07
N ASN A 265 -1.57 -19.16 3.23
CA ASN A 265 -1.17 -18.16 2.23
C ASN A 265 -1.37 -16.71 2.70
N SER A 266 -1.61 -16.49 4.00
CA SER A 266 -1.69 -15.15 4.59
C SER A 266 -0.31 -14.51 4.79
N TRP A 267 -0.28 -13.18 4.85
CA TRP A 267 0.95 -12.44 5.17
C TRP A 267 1.48 -12.76 6.58
N VAL A 268 0.60 -13.12 7.52
CA VAL A 268 0.98 -13.58 8.87
C VAL A 268 1.73 -14.91 8.79
N ALA A 269 1.18 -15.89 8.06
CA ALA A 269 1.83 -17.17 7.86
C ALA A 269 3.16 -17.02 7.10
N GLN A 270 3.23 -16.07 6.16
CA GLN A 270 4.47 -15.74 5.45
C GLN A 270 5.57 -15.25 6.39
N PHE A 271 5.28 -14.40 7.39
CA PHE A 271 6.28 -14.01 8.39
C PHE A 271 6.82 -15.20 9.18
N MET A 272 5.94 -16.10 9.64
CA MET A 272 6.35 -17.30 10.37
C MET A 272 7.18 -18.25 9.51
N LYS A 273 6.84 -18.38 8.22
CA LYS A 273 7.60 -19.16 7.23
C LYS A 273 8.99 -18.57 6.98
N ASP A 274 9.06 -17.26 6.76
CA ASP A 274 10.31 -16.53 6.48
C ASP A 274 11.24 -16.52 7.70
N ALA A 275 10.66 -16.48 8.91
CA ALA A 275 11.40 -16.64 10.17
C ALA A 275 11.81 -18.10 10.46
N ARG A 276 11.60 -19.03 9.51
CA ARG A 276 11.93 -20.46 9.64
C ARG A 276 11.35 -21.08 10.90
N SER A 277 10.05 -20.91 11.12
CA SER A 277 9.29 -21.60 12.17
C SER A 277 8.40 -22.69 11.56
N ASN A 278 7.83 -23.53 12.43
CA ASN A 278 6.85 -24.56 12.09
C ASN A 278 5.46 -24.13 12.55
N TYR A 279 4.80 -23.30 11.74
CA TYR A 279 3.44 -22.86 12.01
C TYR A 279 2.42 -23.99 11.75
N LEU A 280 1.60 -24.31 12.76
CA LEU A 280 0.76 -25.52 12.77
C LEU A 280 -0.35 -25.53 11.70
N TRP A 281 -0.75 -24.37 11.16
CA TRP A 281 -1.73 -24.26 10.07
C TRP A 281 -1.11 -23.73 8.77
N ALA A 282 0.21 -23.89 8.58
CA ALA A 282 0.92 -23.45 7.37
C ALA A 282 0.38 -24.09 6.06
N ASN A 283 -0.24 -25.27 6.14
CA ASN A 283 -0.79 -25.99 4.99
C ASN A 283 -2.28 -25.72 4.75
N GLU A 284 -2.94 -24.90 5.56
CA GLU A 284 -4.34 -24.52 5.30
C GLU A 284 -4.42 -23.60 4.09
N ALA A 285 -5.10 -24.05 3.04
CA ALA A 285 -5.19 -23.27 1.80
C ALA A 285 -5.97 -21.97 2.00
N GLY A 286 -5.47 -20.90 1.37
CA GLY A 286 -6.14 -19.61 1.28
C GLY A 286 -5.53 -18.52 2.15
N THR A 287 -6.17 -17.36 2.13
CA THR A 287 -5.68 -16.12 2.77
C THR A 287 -6.60 -15.70 3.93
N GLY A 288 -6.17 -14.70 4.70
CA GLY A 288 -6.94 -14.20 5.84
C GLY A 288 -7.01 -15.20 7.00
N SER A 289 -8.12 -15.15 7.75
CA SER A 289 -8.31 -15.93 8.97
C SER A 289 -9.19 -17.17 8.76
N LEU A 290 -8.97 -18.19 9.60
CA LEU A 290 -9.78 -19.39 9.75
C LEU A 290 -10.31 -19.44 11.18
N SER A 291 -11.64 -19.55 11.31
CA SER A 291 -12.32 -19.70 12.60
C SER A 291 -12.42 -21.17 12.97
N LEU A 292 -12.05 -21.52 14.21
CA LEU A 292 -12.01 -22.88 14.74
C LEU A 292 -12.52 -22.89 16.19
N SER A 293 -13.07 -24.03 16.62
CA SER A 293 -13.41 -24.24 18.03
C SER A 293 -12.16 -24.41 18.88
N PHE A 294 -12.26 -24.09 20.17
CA PHE A 294 -11.16 -24.24 21.12
C PHE A 294 -10.63 -25.68 21.16
N GLU A 295 -11.49 -26.69 21.11
CA GLU A 295 -11.10 -28.10 21.18
C GLU A 295 -10.21 -28.51 20.00
N LYS A 296 -10.51 -28.02 18.79
CA LYS A 296 -9.67 -28.26 17.61
C LYS A 296 -8.29 -27.61 17.74
N ILE A 297 -8.22 -26.44 18.38
CA ILE A 297 -6.94 -25.79 18.67
C ILE A 297 -6.17 -26.57 19.72
N LEU A 298 -6.84 -26.95 20.81
CA LEU A 298 -6.22 -27.70 21.89
C LEU A 298 -5.66 -29.03 21.39
N ASP A 299 -6.44 -29.81 20.64
CA ASP A 299 -6.02 -31.10 20.08
C ASP A 299 -4.73 -30.98 19.25
N LYS A 300 -4.64 -29.97 18.39
CA LYS A 300 -3.51 -29.78 17.46
C LYS A 300 -2.31 -29.04 18.06
N ALA A 301 -2.54 -28.13 19.00
CA ALA A 301 -1.53 -27.14 19.42
C ALA A 301 -1.20 -27.17 20.92
N LYS A 302 -1.75 -28.10 21.71
CA LYS A 302 -1.43 -28.25 23.15
C LYS A 302 0.07 -28.24 23.42
N THR A 303 0.85 -28.91 22.57
CA THR A 303 2.32 -29.06 22.69
C THR A 303 3.12 -28.06 21.84
N ALA A 304 2.48 -27.01 21.31
CA ALA A 304 3.18 -25.94 20.61
C ALA A 304 4.21 -25.29 21.55
N ARG A 305 5.43 -25.06 21.05
CA ARG A 305 6.53 -24.48 21.83
C ARG A 305 6.38 -22.97 22.02
N TYR A 306 5.77 -22.31 21.04
CA TYR A 306 5.56 -20.87 21.03
C TYR A 306 4.10 -20.55 20.73
N TRP A 307 3.62 -19.47 21.32
CA TRP A 307 2.31 -18.92 21.05
C TRP A 307 2.43 -17.44 20.71
N ILE A 308 2.01 -17.09 19.49
CA ILE A 308 1.82 -15.71 19.05
C ILE A 308 0.34 -15.36 19.26
N ALA A 309 0.04 -14.78 20.42
CA ALA A 309 -1.30 -14.39 20.81
C ALA A 309 -1.74 -13.13 20.05
N THR A 310 -2.98 -13.14 19.55
CA THR A 310 -3.66 -11.93 19.05
C THR A 310 -4.44 -11.30 20.19
N GLY A 311 -4.43 -9.97 20.29
CA GLY A 311 -5.02 -9.19 21.37
C GLY A 311 -4.01 -8.30 22.08
N SER A 312 -4.48 -7.13 22.52
CA SER A 312 -3.70 -6.11 23.22
C SER A 312 -3.46 -6.42 24.71
N PHE A 313 -3.11 -7.67 25.03
CA PHE A 313 -2.80 -8.09 26.39
C PHE A 313 -1.54 -7.38 26.91
N LYS A 314 -1.59 -6.84 28.13
CA LYS A 314 -0.47 -6.09 28.72
C LYS A 314 0.54 -6.98 29.43
N ASN A 315 0.08 -8.10 29.98
CA ASN A 315 0.90 -9.03 30.77
C ASN A 315 0.30 -10.45 30.75
N SER A 316 1.04 -11.41 31.32
CA SER A 316 0.65 -12.82 31.45
C SER A 316 -0.67 -13.00 32.23
N ALA A 317 -0.87 -12.25 33.32
CA ALA A 317 -2.07 -12.36 34.15
C ALA A 317 -3.36 -11.97 33.39
N GLU A 318 -3.34 -10.89 32.62
CA GLU A 318 -4.48 -10.49 31.78
C GLU A 318 -4.81 -11.57 30.73
N PHE A 319 -3.77 -12.14 30.13
CA PHE A 319 -3.91 -13.19 29.14
C PHE A 319 -4.48 -14.49 29.71
N GLU A 320 -3.97 -14.96 30.85
CA GLU A 320 -4.47 -16.15 31.55
C GLU A 320 -5.92 -15.98 32.02
N ASN A 321 -6.26 -14.81 32.57
CA ASN A 321 -7.62 -14.51 33.02
C ASN A 321 -8.62 -14.38 31.86
N SER A 322 -8.14 -14.13 30.63
CA SER A 322 -9.02 -14.04 29.46
C SER A 322 -9.68 -15.37 29.10
N ASN A 323 -9.04 -16.49 29.43
CA ASN A 323 -9.62 -17.81 29.24
C ASN A 323 -8.94 -18.86 30.16
N PRO A 324 -9.69 -19.49 31.08
CA PRO A 324 -9.13 -20.42 32.07
C PRO A 324 -8.48 -21.66 31.44
N HIS A 325 -8.87 -22.02 30.22
CA HIS A 325 -8.34 -23.16 29.50
C HIS A 325 -6.97 -22.89 28.85
N TYR A 326 -6.48 -21.65 28.83
CA TYR A 326 -5.17 -21.32 28.25
C TYR A 326 -4.01 -21.97 29.00
N SER A 327 -4.17 -22.21 30.29
CA SER A 327 -3.23 -22.99 31.13
C SER A 327 -2.93 -24.40 30.61
N GLN A 328 -3.73 -24.92 29.68
CA GLN A 328 -3.52 -26.24 29.09
C GLN A 328 -2.40 -26.27 28.05
N PHE A 329 -2.02 -25.13 27.44
CA PHE A 329 -0.99 -25.04 26.41
C PHE A 329 0.42 -24.99 27.00
N ASP A 330 1.34 -25.78 26.44
CA ASP A 330 2.72 -25.87 26.91
C ASP A 330 3.52 -24.58 26.67
N ALA A 331 3.18 -23.82 25.63
CA ALA A 331 3.75 -22.48 25.38
C ALA A 331 3.51 -21.54 26.57
N LEU A 332 2.34 -21.58 27.21
CA LEU A 332 2.04 -20.74 28.37
C LEU A 332 2.83 -21.22 29.60
N LYS A 333 2.82 -22.52 29.88
CA LYS A 333 3.59 -23.13 30.99
C LYS A 333 5.09 -22.86 30.89
N SER A 334 5.61 -22.73 29.66
CA SER A 334 7.03 -22.47 29.39
C SER A 334 7.35 -20.97 29.26
N ASN A 335 6.40 -20.08 29.55
CA ASN A 335 6.52 -18.64 29.35
C ASN A 335 7.02 -18.30 27.94
N ASN A 336 6.40 -18.85 26.88
CA ASN A 336 6.75 -18.60 25.48
C ASN A 336 5.54 -18.05 24.71
N VAL A 337 4.79 -17.16 25.36
CA VAL A 337 3.69 -16.41 24.75
C VAL A 337 4.18 -15.00 24.41
N TYR A 338 3.88 -14.58 23.19
CA TYR A 338 4.23 -13.27 22.66
C TYR A 338 3.00 -12.63 22.01
N THR A 339 2.87 -11.32 22.11
CA THR A 339 1.90 -10.53 21.34
C THR A 339 2.63 -9.40 20.62
N PHE A 340 2.11 -8.97 19.48
CA PHE A 340 2.60 -7.79 18.77
C PHE A 340 1.74 -6.55 19.09
N GLU A 341 0.65 -6.71 19.84
CA GLU A 341 -0.44 -5.73 19.93
C GLU A 341 -0.51 -5.02 21.28
N SER A 342 0.47 -5.25 22.16
CA SER A 342 0.53 -4.68 23.51
C SER A 342 1.05 -3.24 23.56
N LYS A 343 1.83 -2.82 22.55
CA LYS A 343 2.42 -1.48 22.49
C LYS A 343 1.42 -0.49 21.93
N LEU A 344 1.02 0.48 22.76
CA LEU A 344 0.02 1.50 22.43
C LEU A 344 0.66 2.89 22.33
N GLY A 345 0.15 3.71 21.42
CA GLY A 345 0.42 5.14 21.37
C GLY A 345 -0.31 5.90 22.47
N ARG A 346 -0.07 7.21 22.55
CA ARG A 346 -0.54 8.09 23.63
C ARG A 346 -2.05 8.02 23.92
N THR A 347 -2.86 7.80 22.89
CA THR A 347 -4.34 7.77 22.96
C THR A 347 -4.92 6.35 22.83
N GLY A 348 -4.08 5.31 22.92
CA GLY A 348 -4.53 3.91 22.91
C GLY A 348 -4.50 3.20 21.56
N GLY A 349 -4.11 3.88 20.48
CA GLY A 349 -3.89 3.25 19.17
C GLY A 349 -2.73 2.25 19.17
N THR A 350 -2.95 1.03 18.66
CA THR A 350 -1.91 -0.02 18.62
C THR A 350 -0.81 0.31 17.60
N ILE A 351 0.43 0.41 18.06
CA ILE A 351 1.59 0.78 17.23
C ILE A 351 1.82 -0.24 16.11
N TYR A 352 1.61 -1.52 16.38
CA TYR A 352 1.75 -2.58 15.38
C TYR A 352 0.81 -2.39 14.19
N TYR A 353 -0.47 -2.09 14.42
CA TYR A 353 -1.44 -1.91 13.34
C TYR A 353 -1.14 -0.70 12.46
N GLU A 354 -0.58 0.37 13.03
CA GLU A 354 -0.18 1.54 12.25
C GLU A 354 1.13 1.31 11.48
N LEU A 355 2.18 0.84 12.15
CA LEU A 355 3.55 0.88 11.61
C LEU A 355 3.97 -0.39 10.87
N ALA A 356 3.45 -1.57 11.24
CA ALA A 356 3.95 -2.86 10.75
C ALA A 356 3.92 -3.00 9.23
N THR A 357 2.86 -2.49 8.59
CA THR A 357 2.69 -2.49 7.12
C THR A 357 3.83 -1.79 6.40
N SER A 358 4.36 -0.70 6.97
CA SER A 358 5.47 0.05 6.37
C SER A 358 6.86 -0.51 6.72
N ARG A 359 6.96 -1.34 7.76
CA ARG A 359 8.20 -1.90 8.30
C ARG A 359 8.14 -3.43 8.47
N PRO A 360 7.80 -4.21 7.42
CA PRO A 360 7.78 -5.66 7.51
C PRO A 360 9.17 -6.24 7.82
N ASP A 361 10.24 -5.52 7.50
CA ASP A 361 11.62 -5.88 7.86
C ASP A 361 11.83 -5.98 9.38
N LEU A 362 11.18 -5.10 10.16
CA LEU A 362 11.25 -5.15 11.62
C LEU A 362 10.33 -6.22 12.21
N VAL A 363 9.13 -6.38 11.63
CA VAL A 363 8.22 -7.46 12.05
C VAL A 363 8.87 -8.83 11.86
N LEU A 364 9.53 -9.06 10.72
CA LEU A 364 10.25 -10.30 10.47
C LEU A 364 11.39 -10.52 11.48
N LYS A 365 12.16 -9.46 11.81
CA LYS A 365 13.23 -9.56 12.82
C LYS A 365 12.70 -9.90 14.20
N ASP A 366 11.52 -9.40 14.59
CA ASP A 366 10.88 -9.82 15.84
C ASP A 366 10.53 -11.32 15.81
N TYR A 367 9.91 -11.83 14.75
CA TYR A 367 9.65 -13.27 14.61
C TYR A 367 10.93 -14.09 14.65
N ILE A 368 11.99 -13.67 13.95
CA ILE A 368 13.30 -14.33 13.98
C ILE A 368 13.86 -14.34 15.41
N LYS A 369 13.79 -13.21 16.13
CA LYS A 369 14.26 -13.12 17.51
C LYS A 369 13.47 -14.02 18.47
N ILE A 370 12.17 -14.22 18.24
CA ILE A 370 11.35 -15.15 19.02
C ILE A 370 11.81 -16.60 18.79
N PHE A 371 12.01 -17.02 17.53
CA PHE A 371 12.23 -18.43 17.21
C PHE A 371 13.69 -18.86 17.15
N HIS A 372 14.60 -17.93 16.86
CA HIS A 372 16.05 -18.12 16.70
C HIS A 372 16.81 -16.97 17.40
N PRO A 373 16.67 -16.80 18.74
CA PRO A 373 17.23 -15.66 19.45
C PRO A 373 18.76 -15.53 19.34
N GLU A 374 19.46 -16.63 19.03
CA GLU A 374 20.90 -16.70 18.88
C GLU A 374 21.43 -16.01 17.62
N VAL A 375 20.61 -15.82 16.58
CA VAL A 375 21.05 -15.09 15.38
C VAL A 375 20.92 -13.58 15.51
N LEU A 376 20.20 -13.12 16.54
CA LEU A 376 19.96 -11.70 16.83
C LEU A 376 20.18 -11.39 18.32
N PRO A 377 21.35 -11.70 18.92
CA PRO A 377 21.54 -11.62 20.37
C PRO A 377 21.28 -10.22 20.94
N ASN A 378 21.70 -9.17 20.23
CA ASN A 378 21.60 -7.78 20.66
C ASN A 378 20.36 -7.03 20.11
N TYR A 379 19.48 -7.73 19.38
CA TYR A 379 18.26 -7.11 18.86
C TYR A 379 17.20 -7.00 19.95
N THR A 380 16.64 -5.80 20.10
CA THR A 380 15.49 -5.53 20.96
C THR A 380 14.23 -5.53 20.12
N PHE A 381 13.16 -6.15 20.64
CA PHE A 381 11.90 -6.25 19.91
C PHE A 381 11.32 -4.88 19.54
N THR A 382 10.96 -4.70 18.27
CA THR A 382 10.31 -3.48 17.79
C THR A 382 8.84 -3.46 18.18
N PHE A 383 8.12 -4.55 17.92
CA PHE A 383 6.69 -4.71 18.14
C PHE A 383 6.39 -5.78 19.16
N ALA A 384 7.02 -6.96 19.02
CA ALA A 384 6.75 -8.09 19.87
C ALA A 384 7.02 -7.77 21.35
N GLN A 385 6.17 -8.32 22.20
CA GLN A 385 6.32 -8.32 23.64
C GLN A 385 6.07 -9.74 24.12
N LYS A 386 6.99 -10.22 24.96
CA LYS A 386 6.81 -11.45 25.70
C LYS A 386 5.77 -11.19 26.80
N LEU A 387 4.77 -12.05 26.92
CA LEU A 387 3.84 -12.01 28.05
C LEU A 387 4.46 -12.81 29.19
N ASN A 388 5.08 -12.09 30.12
CA ASN A 388 5.71 -12.62 31.32
C ASN A 388 5.07 -12.01 32.56
#